data_AF-A0A7C3CI38-F1
#
_entry.id   AF-A0A7C3CI38-F1
#
_cell.length_a   1.000
_cell.length_b   1.000
_cell.length_c   1.000
_cell.angle_alpha   90.00
_cell.angle_beta   90.00
_cell.angle_gamma   90.00
#
_symmetry.space_group_name_H-M   'P 1'
#
loop_
_entity.id
_entity.type
_entity.pdbx_description
1 polymer ?
#
loop_
_entity_poly.entity_id
_entity_poly.type
_entity_poly.pdbx_seq_one_letter_code
_entity_poly.pdbx_strand_id
1 'polypeptide(L)'
;VNRLELAELNQDFFDKYIGPGKVSSVEEMKEFIKNDYVKYYDKQADALMNRDLNDMLIEKNQLPLPDEFIKRWLEHSEENVSLADIEAGYDDFAKSLRWSLIREELIRKYDLEVSEEEIFEGLKNQVRDMFKQYGLPVSDELIVLNTANKMAEDKEQMNKTYGELMTVKVFEAMKNNVTVEEKPISKEDFDALLDAERKKMETQELDAAATDVEQIDADDVVVEDLGTKEENDEEVTEGIEEW
;
A
#
# COMPACT_ATOMS: atom_id res chain seq x y z
N VAL A 1 16.48 -37.78 -16.37
CA VAL A 1 15.71 -36.97 -17.34
C VAL A 1 14.26 -37.03 -16.90
N ASN A 2 13.73 -35.96 -16.30
CA ASN A 2 12.31 -35.88 -15.92
C ASN A 2 11.52 -35.52 -17.19
N ARG A 3 10.56 -36.37 -17.56
CA ARG A 3 9.65 -36.14 -18.70
C ARG A 3 8.32 -35.68 -18.11
N LEU A 4 7.90 -34.46 -18.43
CA LEU A 4 6.59 -33.93 -18.04
C LEU A 4 5.54 -34.52 -18.98
N GLU A 5 4.59 -35.28 -18.43
CA GLU A 5 3.39 -35.75 -19.14
C GLU A 5 2.17 -34.98 -18.65
N LEU A 6 1.22 -34.72 -19.55
CA LEU A 6 -0.05 -34.07 -19.19
C LEU A 6 -0.84 -35.01 -18.28
N ALA A 7 -1.28 -34.49 -17.14
CA ALA A 7 -2.14 -35.23 -16.23
C ALA A 7 -3.54 -35.44 -16.85
N GLU A 8 -4.14 -36.59 -16.56
CA GLU A 8 -5.53 -36.84 -16.92
C GLU A 8 -6.47 -35.95 -16.09
N LEU A 9 -7.52 -35.42 -16.73
CA LEU A 9 -8.52 -34.56 -16.08
C LEU A 9 -9.52 -35.40 -15.29
N ASN A 10 -9.05 -35.95 -14.17
CA ASN A 10 -9.81 -36.80 -13.25
C ASN A 10 -9.87 -36.18 -11.84
N GLN A 11 -10.55 -36.85 -10.92
CA GLN A 11 -10.73 -36.36 -9.55
C GLN A 11 -9.38 -36.11 -8.85
N ASP A 12 -8.39 -36.98 -9.04
CA ASP A 12 -7.06 -36.83 -8.45
C ASP A 12 -6.36 -35.55 -8.94
N PHE A 13 -6.54 -35.20 -10.22
CA PHE A 13 -6.03 -33.95 -10.78
C PHE A 13 -6.74 -32.72 -10.19
N PHE A 14 -8.07 -32.76 -10.09
CA PHE A 14 -8.85 -31.67 -9.52
C PHE A 14 -8.50 -31.45 -8.04
N ASP A 15 -8.50 -32.53 -7.25
CA ASP A 15 -8.17 -32.50 -5.82
C ASP A 15 -6.75 -32.00 -5.58
N LYS A 16 -5.80 -32.32 -6.47
CA LYS A 16 -4.41 -31.83 -6.37
C LYS A 16 -4.27 -30.34 -6.70
N TYR A 17 -5.06 -29.82 -7.65
CA TYR A 17 -4.94 -28.44 -8.07
C TYR A 17 -5.69 -27.47 -7.15
N ILE A 18 -6.94 -27.79 -6.79
CA ILE A 18 -7.77 -26.89 -5.96
C ILE A 18 -8.01 -27.38 -4.53
N GLY A 19 -7.73 -28.64 -4.23
CA GLY A 19 -8.00 -29.27 -2.93
C GLY A 19 -9.18 -30.26 -3.00
N PRO A 20 -9.22 -31.22 -2.06
CA PRO A 20 -10.16 -32.34 -2.11
C PRO A 20 -11.62 -31.89 -1.99
N GLY A 21 -12.48 -32.44 -2.84
CA GLY A 21 -13.94 -32.31 -2.73
C GLY A 21 -14.51 -30.95 -3.16
N LYS A 22 -13.73 -30.10 -3.83
CA LYS A 22 -14.18 -28.79 -4.31
C LYS A 22 -14.90 -28.82 -5.66
N VAL A 23 -14.49 -29.70 -6.56
CA VAL A 23 -15.14 -29.95 -7.85
C VAL A 23 -15.10 -31.44 -8.15
N SER A 24 -16.07 -31.91 -8.92
CA SER A 24 -16.28 -33.32 -9.26
C SER A 24 -16.29 -33.61 -10.76
N SER A 25 -16.23 -32.56 -11.59
CA SER A 25 -16.31 -32.66 -13.05
C SER A 25 -15.44 -31.62 -13.74
N VAL A 26 -15.16 -31.85 -15.03
CA VAL A 26 -14.46 -30.89 -15.88
C VAL A 26 -15.25 -29.60 -16.01
N GLU A 27 -16.57 -29.68 -16.06
CA GLU A 27 -17.49 -28.54 -16.13
C GLU A 27 -17.39 -27.68 -14.86
N GLU A 28 -17.45 -28.30 -13.68
CA GLU A 28 -17.27 -27.59 -12.40
C GLU A 28 -15.87 -26.99 -12.27
N MET A 29 -14.84 -27.68 -12.74
CA MET A 29 -13.47 -27.16 -12.77
C MET A 29 -13.33 -25.93 -13.68
N LYS A 30 -13.96 -25.94 -14.87
CA LYS A 30 -13.97 -24.78 -15.77
C LYS A 30 -14.71 -23.59 -15.16
N GLU A 31 -15.85 -23.84 -14.52
CA GLU A 31 -16.62 -22.79 -13.85
C GLU A 31 -15.85 -22.22 -12.64
N PHE A 32 -15.15 -23.06 -11.88
CA PHE A 32 -14.25 -22.62 -10.81
C PHE A 32 -13.17 -21.68 -11.36
N ILE A 33 -12.44 -22.10 -12.40
CA ILE A 33 -11.39 -21.30 -13.02
C ILE A 33 -11.97 -19.97 -13.52
N LYS A 34 -13.10 -20.00 -14.22
CA LYS A 34 -13.77 -18.80 -14.72
C LYS A 34 -14.10 -17.82 -13.59
N ASN A 35 -14.68 -18.30 -12.49
CA ASN A 35 -15.02 -17.46 -11.34
C ASN A 35 -13.77 -16.91 -10.63
N ASP A 36 -12.69 -17.66 -10.59
CA ASP A 36 -11.40 -17.19 -10.06
C ASP A 36 -10.84 -16.05 -10.92
N TYR A 37 -10.85 -16.22 -12.26
CA TYR A 37 -10.47 -15.17 -13.21
C TYR A 37 -11.34 -13.91 -13.07
N VAL A 38 -12.65 -14.06 -12.97
CA VAL A 38 -13.58 -12.91 -12.79
C VAL A 38 -13.23 -12.18 -11.49
N LYS A 39 -13.10 -12.89 -10.36
CA LYS A 39 -12.72 -12.28 -9.08
C LYS A 39 -11.37 -11.56 -9.13
N TYR A 40 -10.41 -12.11 -9.86
CA TYR A 40 -9.11 -11.47 -10.06
C TYR A 40 -9.27 -10.12 -10.76
N TYR A 41 -10.00 -10.09 -11.87
CA TYR A 41 -10.20 -8.86 -12.65
C TYR A 41 -11.12 -7.85 -11.95
N ASP A 42 -12.16 -8.31 -11.25
CA ASP A 42 -13.04 -7.44 -10.45
C ASP A 42 -12.25 -6.66 -9.40
N LYS A 43 -11.31 -7.31 -8.70
CA LYS A 43 -10.43 -6.65 -7.73
C LYS A 43 -9.58 -5.55 -8.36
N GLN A 44 -9.05 -5.80 -9.57
CA GLN A 44 -8.23 -4.81 -10.26
C GLN A 44 -9.08 -3.63 -10.76
N ALA A 45 -10.28 -3.91 -11.28
CA ALA A 45 -11.21 -2.87 -11.70
C ALA A 45 -11.66 -2.01 -10.52
N ASP A 46 -11.97 -2.63 -9.38
CA ASP A 46 -12.32 -1.93 -8.15
C ASP A 46 -11.15 -1.09 -7.60
N ALA A 47 -9.91 -1.58 -7.70
CA ALA A 47 -8.74 -0.80 -7.30
C ALA A 47 -8.56 0.47 -8.17
N LEU A 48 -8.72 0.36 -9.49
CA LEU A 48 -8.68 1.50 -10.40
C LEU A 48 -9.83 2.48 -10.11
N MET A 49 -11.04 1.97 -9.93
CA MET A 49 -12.20 2.77 -9.61
C MET A 49 -12.01 3.52 -8.28
N ASN A 50 -11.47 2.86 -7.26
CA ASN A 50 -11.20 3.48 -5.96
C ASN A 50 -10.21 4.64 -6.10
N ARG A 51 -9.13 4.46 -6.87
CA ARG A 51 -8.18 5.54 -7.19
C ARG A 51 -8.90 6.72 -7.88
N ASP A 52 -9.65 6.44 -8.95
CA ASP A 52 -10.36 7.49 -9.71
C ASP A 52 -11.36 8.25 -8.83
N LEU A 53 -12.04 7.56 -7.93
CA LEU A 53 -12.94 8.19 -6.96
C LEU A 53 -12.17 9.11 -6.01
N ASN A 54 -11.03 8.67 -5.48
CA ASN A 54 -10.20 9.47 -4.58
C ASN A 54 -9.69 10.72 -5.29
N ASP A 55 -9.11 10.58 -6.48
CA ASP A 55 -8.60 11.67 -7.29
C ASP A 55 -9.71 12.69 -7.61
N MET A 56 -10.85 12.19 -8.10
CA MET A 56 -12.01 13.04 -8.38
C MET A 56 -12.50 13.80 -7.14
N LEU A 57 -12.52 13.16 -5.97
CA LEU A 57 -12.94 13.82 -4.73
C LEU A 57 -11.95 14.88 -4.29
N ILE A 58 -10.64 14.64 -4.41
CA ILE A 58 -9.61 15.64 -4.11
C ILE A 58 -9.74 16.83 -5.07
N GLU A 59 -9.87 16.57 -6.38
CA GLU A 59 -9.98 17.63 -7.40
C GLU A 59 -11.24 18.49 -7.21
N LYS A 60 -12.38 17.87 -6.90
CA LYS A 60 -13.66 18.58 -6.69
C LYS A 60 -13.72 19.32 -5.36
N ASN A 61 -12.91 18.93 -4.38
CA ASN A 61 -12.87 19.54 -3.06
C ASN A 61 -11.51 20.24 -2.86
N GLN A 62 -11.35 21.40 -3.51
CA GLN A 62 -10.19 22.26 -3.30
C GLN A 62 -10.24 22.89 -1.90
N LEU A 63 -9.76 22.15 -0.90
CA LEU A 63 -9.68 22.54 0.51
C LEU A 63 -8.38 23.33 0.75
N PRO A 64 -8.36 24.68 0.76
CA PRO A 64 -7.11 25.40 0.98
C PRO A 64 -6.49 24.99 2.32
N LEU A 65 -5.24 24.54 2.28
CA LEU A 65 -4.47 24.19 3.47
C LEU A 65 -3.62 25.39 3.90
N PRO A 66 -3.34 25.56 5.22
CA PRO A 66 -2.44 26.59 5.70
C PRO A 66 -0.98 26.15 5.49
N ASP A 67 -0.50 26.24 4.24
CA ASP A 67 0.73 25.56 3.82
C ASP A 67 1.95 25.94 4.66
N GLU A 68 2.15 27.24 4.89
CA GLU A 68 3.22 27.80 5.74
C GLU A 68 3.21 27.25 7.17
N PHE A 69 2.02 27.05 7.74
CA PHE A 69 1.90 26.50 9.09
C PHE A 69 2.28 25.02 9.10
N ILE A 70 1.82 24.26 8.12
CA ILE A 70 2.07 22.82 8.03
C ILE A 70 3.56 22.57 7.78
N LYS A 71 4.19 23.30 6.86
CA LYS A 71 5.64 23.19 6.60
C LYS A 71 6.47 23.48 7.86
N ARG A 72 6.15 24.57 8.57
CA ARG A 72 6.80 24.90 9.84
C ARG A 72 6.55 23.83 10.90
N TRP A 73 5.34 23.28 10.96
CA TRP A 73 5.00 22.23 11.90
C TRP A 73 5.81 20.95 11.62
N LEU A 74 5.94 20.55 10.36
CA LEU A 74 6.76 19.40 9.94
C LEU A 74 8.23 19.56 10.33
N GLU A 75 8.79 20.75 10.10
CA GLU A 75 10.16 21.10 10.49
C GLU A 75 10.40 20.95 12.00
N HIS A 76 9.38 21.20 12.82
CA HIS A 76 9.49 21.10 14.28
C HIS A 76 9.09 19.73 14.84
N SER A 77 8.33 18.92 14.10
CA SER A 77 7.83 17.63 14.56
C SER A 77 8.74 16.45 14.23
N GLU A 78 9.52 16.55 13.16
CA GLU A 78 10.42 15.50 12.69
C GLU A 78 11.87 15.83 13.05
N GLU A 79 12.55 14.93 13.76
CA GLU A 79 14.00 15.07 13.98
C GLU A 79 14.74 14.70 12.68
N ASN A 80 15.58 15.59 12.17
CA ASN A 80 16.46 15.40 11.00
C ASN A 80 15.80 15.52 9.62
N VAL A 81 14.74 16.33 9.45
CA VAL A 81 14.21 16.68 8.13
C VAL A 81 14.62 18.10 7.77
N SER A 82 15.22 18.31 6.59
CA SER A 82 15.59 19.64 6.13
C SER A 82 14.40 20.39 5.53
N LEU A 83 14.49 21.71 5.44
CA LEU A 83 13.46 22.51 4.75
C LEU A 83 13.34 22.12 3.26
N ALA A 84 14.46 21.72 2.63
CA ALA A 84 14.49 21.29 1.24
C ALA A 84 13.70 19.98 1.04
N ASP A 85 13.85 19.02 1.96
CA ASP A 85 13.11 17.75 1.94
C ASP A 85 11.61 17.99 2.15
N ILE A 86 11.25 18.90 3.07
CA ILE A 86 9.87 19.29 3.32
C ILE A 86 9.26 19.89 2.05
N GLU A 87 9.98 20.79 1.36
CA GLU A 87 9.48 21.41 0.13
C GLU A 87 9.31 20.39 -1.00
N ALA A 88 10.24 19.46 -1.16
CA ALA A 88 10.16 18.41 -2.19
C ALA A 88 8.96 17.48 -1.98
N GLY A 89 8.73 17.03 -0.73
CA GLY A 89 7.63 16.12 -0.40
C GLY A 89 6.29 16.79 -0.08
N TYR A 90 6.23 18.13 -0.02
CA TYR A 90 5.07 18.84 0.53
C TYR A 90 3.79 18.57 -0.24
N ASP A 91 3.84 18.55 -1.57
CA ASP A 91 2.65 18.44 -2.40
C ASP A 91 1.96 17.09 -2.22
N ASP A 92 2.72 16.00 -2.12
CA ASP A 92 2.18 14.67 -1.89
C ASP A 92 1.70 14.48 -0.46
N PHE A 93 2.42 15.05 0.52
CA PHE A 93 1.92 15.16 1.88
C PHE A 93 0.58 15.90 1.93
N ALA A 94 0.47 17.06 1.29
CA ALA A 94 -0.74 17.88 1.24
C ALA A 94 -1.91 17.14 0.57
N LYS A 95 -1.66 16.40 -0.52
CA LYS A 95 -2.67 15.51 -1.14
C LYS A 95 -3.13 14.43 -0.17
N SER A 96 -2.21 13.75 0.51
CA SER A 96 -2.54 12.70 1.48
C SER A 96 -3.37 13.25 2.66
N LEU A 97 -3.04 14.46 3.13
CA LEU A 97 -3.76 15.14 4.20
C LEU A 97 -5.18 15.52 3.76
N ARG A 98 -5.35 16.08 2.57
CA ARG A 98 -6.68 16.35 1.99
C ARG A 98 -7.52 15.08 1.90
N TRP A 99 -6.91 13.99 1.43
CA TRP A 99 -7.59 12.70 1.36
C TRP A 99 -8.00 12.19 2.75
N SER A 100 -7.14 12.32 3.76
CA SER A 100 -7.47 11.96 5.14
C SER A 100 -8.68 12.73 5.65
N LEU A 101 -8.71 14.04 5.42
CA LEU A 101 -9.84 14.90 5.82
C LEU A 101 -11.15 14.52 5.09
N ILE A 102 -11.07 14.26 3.78
CA ILE A 102 -12.24 13.80 3.00
C ILE A 102 -12.72 12.46 3.54
N ARG A 103 -11.81 11.52 3.81
CA ARG A 103 -12.14 10.20 4.37
C ARG A 103 -12.85 10.33 5.71
N GLU A 104 -12.36 11.16 6.62
CA GLU A 104 -13.02 11.41 7.90
C GLU A 104 -14.46 11.95 7.73
N GLU A 105 -14.65 12.88 6.80
CA GLU A 105 -15.99 13.41 6.50
C GLU A 105 -16.90 12.34 5.90
N LEU A 106 -16.39 11.44 5.04
CA LEU A 106 -17.16 10.31 4.50
C LEU A 106 -17.56 9.33 5.60
N ILE A 107 -16.64 9.00 6.51
CA ILE A 107 -16.91 8.13 7.67
C ILE A 107 -18.04 8.71 8.51
N ARG A 108 -17.98 10.00 8.85
CA ARG A 108 -19.03 10.68 9.63
C ARG A 108 -20.34 10.77 8.88
N LYS A 109 -20.29 11.13 7.59
CA LYS A 109 -21.48 11.34 6.75
C LYS A 109 -22.29 10.06 6.56
N TYR A 110 -21.61 8.93 6.41
CA TYR A 110 -22.26 7.63 6.20
C TYR A 110 -22.35 6.77 7.45
N ASP A 111 -21.99 7.31 8.62
CA ASP A 111 -22.04 6.63 9.91
C ASP A 111 -21.30 5.27 9.87
N LEU A 112 -20.08 5.29 9.30
CA LEU A 112 -19.30 4.09 9.11
C LEU A 112 -18.59 3.70 10.40
N GLU A 113 -18.85 2.49 10.85
CA GLU A 113 -18.19 1.89 12.01
C GLU A 113 -17.60 0.53 11.66
N VAL A 114 -16.52 0.17 12.34
CA VAL A 114 -15.94 -1.17 12.29
C VAL A 114 -16.02 -1.74 13.69
N SER A 115 -16.75 -2.84 13.84
CA SER A 115 -16.92 -3.52 15.12
C SER A 115 -15.68 -4.34 15.49
N GLU A 116 -15.50 -4.63 16.78
CA GLU A 116 -14.41 -5.50 17.26
C GLU A 116 -14.48 -6.90 16.63
N GLU A 117 -15.68 -7.42 16.38
CA GLU A 117 -15.90 -8.70 15.72
C GLU A 117 -15.35 -8.69 14.28
N GLU A 118 -15.60 -7.62 13.53
CA GLU A 118 -15.07 -7.45 12.17
C GLU A 118 -13.55 -7.34 12.17
N ILE A 119 -12.97 -6.62 13.12
CA ILE A 119 -11.50 -6.52 13.25
C ILE A 119 -10.92 -7.91 13.52
N PHE A 120 -11.52 -8.67 14.44
CA PHE A 120 -11.06 -10.02 14.77
C PHE A 120 -11.20 -10.99 13.59
N GLU A 121 -12.28 -10.89 12.81
CA GLU A 121 -12.42 -11.65 11.57
C GLU A 121 -11.37 -11.24 10.53
N GLY A 122 -11.06 -9.95 10.43
CA GLY A 122 -9.96 -9.42 9.61
C GLY A 122 -8.62 -10.05 9.97
N LEU A 123 -8.30 -10.13 11.26
CA LEU A 123 -7.07 -10.78 11.74
C LEU A 123 -7.04 -12.27 11.39
N LYS A 124 -8.14 -13.00 11.57
CA LYS A 124 -8.22 -14.40 11.15
C LYS A 124 -8.00 -14.56 9.65
N ASN A 125 -8.56 -13.67 8.83
CA ASN A 125 -8.36 -13.67 7.39
C ASN A 125 -6.91 -13.40 7.00
N GLN A 126 -6.24 -12.45 7.65
CA GLN A 126 -4.80 -12.22 7.45
C GLN A 126 -3.98 -13.48 7.76
N VAL A 127 -4.27 -14.17 8.88
CA VAL A 127 -3.60 -15.45 9.19
C VAL A 127 -3.88 -16.47 8.10
N ARG A 128 -5.13 -16.66 7.66
CA ARG A 128 -5.47 -17.60 6.58
C ARG A 128 -4.72 -17.27 5.30
N ASP A 129 -4.58 -15.99 4.96
CA ASP A 129 -3.88 -15.54 3.76
C ASP A 129 -2.36 -15.78 3.85
N MET A 130 -1.75 -15.64 5.04
CA MET A 130 -0.36 -16.07 5.26
C MET A 130 -0.18 -17.57 4.95
N PHE A 131 -1.06 -18.44 5.47
CA PHE A 131 -0.97 -19.88 5.18
C PHE A 131 -1.10 -20.18 3.68
N LYS A 132 -2.03 -19.52 2.99
CA LYS A 132 -2.20 -19.64 1.53
C LYS A 132 -0.93 -19.21 0.79
N GLN A 133 -0.30 -18.10 1.20
CA GLN A 133 0.92 -17.59 0.58
C GLN A 133 2.09 -18.58 0.68
N TYR A 134 2.18 -19.32 1.79
CA TYR A 134 3.19 -20.38 1.98
C TYR A 134 2.78 -21.74 1.40
N GLY A 135 1.65 -21.82 0.71
CA GLY A 135 1.13 -23.07 0.13
C GLY A 135 0.76 -24.12 1.19
N LEU A 136 0.55 -23.70 2.44
CA LEU A 136 0.16 -24.58 3.53
C LEU A 136 -1.35 -24.79 3.49
N PRO A 137 -1.85 -26.03 3.61
CA PRO A 137 -3.28 -26.27 3.74
C PRO A 137 -3.80 -25.54 4.98
N VAL A 138 -4.87 -24.76 4.82
CA VAL A 138 -5.59 -24.14 5.96
C VAL A 138 -6.32 -25.27 6.69
N SER A 139 -5.63 -25.97 7.58
CA SER A 139 -6.13 -27.23 8.13
C SER A 139 -6.48 -27.19 9.61
N ASP A 140 -6.23 -26.09 10.32
CA ASP A 140 -6.65 -26.01 11.71
C ASP A 140 -7.16 -24.61 12.07
N GLU A 141 -8.49 -24.48 12.17
CA GLU A 141 -9.15 -23.26 12.64
C GLU A 141 -8.72 -22.90 14.06
N LEU A 142 -8.28 -23.87 14.88
CA LEU A 142 -7.73 -23.60 16.21
C LEU A 142 -6.39 -22.86 16.13
N ILE A 143 -5.55 -23.17 15.14
CA ILE A 143 -4.30 -22.43 14.90
C ILE A 143 -4.62 -21.01 14.46
N VAL A 144 -5.53 -20.85 13.49
CA VAL A 144 -5.98 -19.53 13.03
C VAL A 144 -6.50 -18.69 14.20
N LEU A 145 -7.37 -19.27 15.03
CA LEU A 145 -7.94 -18.61 16.19
C LEU A 145 -6.87 -18.22 17.21
N ASN A 146 -5.94 -19.12 17.56
CA ASN A 146 -4.89 -18.83 18.54
C ASN A 146 -3.92 -17.75 18.03
N THR A 147 -3.55 -17.77 16.75
CA THR A 147 -2.69 -16.75 16.15
C THR A 147 -3.41 -15.40 16.07
N ALA A 148 -4.68 -15.38 15.67
CA ALA A 148 -5.48 -14.15 15.64
C ALA A 148 -5.66 -13.54 17.03
N ASN A 149 -5.88 -14.36 18.08
CA ASN A 149 -5.93 -13.88 19.46
C ASN A 149 -4.60 -13.22 19.87
N LYS A 150 -3.46 -13.83 19.55
CA LYS A 150 -2.16 -13.22 19.81
C LYS A 150 -1.96 -11.90 19.05
N MET A 151 -2.43 -11.83 17.81
CA MET A 151 -2.39 -10.58 17.03
C MET A 151 -3.31 -9.50 17.61
N ALA A 152 -4.45 -9.87 18.18
CA ALA A 152 -5.39 -8.94 18.80
C ALA A 152 -4.87 -8.29 20.09
N GLU A 153 -3.88 -8.92 20.75
CA GLU A 153 -3.17 -8.31 21.89
C GLU A 153 -2.26 -7.14 21.45
N ASP A 154 -1.90 -7.09 20.18
CA ASP A 154 -1.10 -6.02 19.58
C ASP A 154 -2.00 -4.88 19.07
N LYS A 155 -1.91 -3.73 19.75
CA LYS A 155 -2.68 -2.53 19.39
C LYS A 155 -2.34 -2.01 17.99
N GLU A 156 -1.09 -2.14 17.55
CA GLU A 156 -0.69 -1.69 16.22
C GLU A 156 -1.40 -2.53 15.16
N GLN A 157 -1.42 -3.85 15.34
CA GLN A 157 -2.09 -4.78 14.43
C GLN A 157 -3.62 -4.60 14.41
N MET A 158 -4.22 -4.31 15.57
CA MET A 158 -5.64 -3.97 15.68
C MET A 158 -5.97 -2.67 14.93
N ASN A 159 -5.18 -1.61 15.14
CA ASN A 159 -5.38 -0.32 14.48
C ASN A 159 -5.18 -0.41 12.97
N LYS A 160 -4.16 -1.17 12.53
CA LYS A 160 -3.92 -1.41 11.10
C LYS A 160 -5.10 -2.11 10.44
N THR A 161 -5.57 -3.21 11.04
CA THR A 161 -6.72 -3.97 10.53
C THR A 161 -7.99 -3.13 10.52
N TYR A 162 -8.21 -2.31 11.55
CA TYR A 162 -9.31 -1.34 11.57
C TYR A 162 -9.21 -0.37 10.37
N GLY A 163 -8.03 0.21 10.12
CA GLY A 163 -7.82 1.15 9.01
C GLY A 163 -8.04 0.51 7.64
N GLU A 164 -7.60 -0.73 7.45
CA GLU A 164 -7.84 -1.53 6.23
C GLU A 164 -9.34 -1.76 6.02
N LEU A 165 -10.06 -2.23 7.05
CA LEU A 165 -11.50 -2.47 6.98
C LEU A 165 -12.29 -1.18 6.75
N MET A 166 -11.92 -0.09 7.42
CA MET A 166 -12.56 1.21 7.23
C MET A 166 -12.35 1.72 5.80
N THR A 167 -11.16 1.51 5.23
CA THR A 167 -10.88 1.88 3.83
C THR A 167 -11.81 1.16 2.86
N VAL A 168 -12.05 -0.14 3.08
CA VAL A 168 -13.01 -0.91 2.28
C VAL A 168 -14.43 -0.36 2.43
N LYS A 169 -14.88 -0.09 3.66
CA LYS A 169 -16.23 0.47 3.90
C LYS A 169 -16.42 1.85 3.27
N VAL A 170 -15.40 2.70 3.33
CA VAL A 170 -15.43 4.01 2.67
C VAL A 170 -15.55 3.85 1.16
N PHE A 171 -14.78 2.95 0.54
CA PHE A 171 -14.89 2.66 -0.88
C PHE A 171 -16.29 2.14 -1.26
N GLU A 172 -16.83 1.17 -0.51
CA GLU A 172 -18.17 0.64 -0.74
C GLU A 172 -19.25 1.74 -0.61
N ALA A 173 -19.13 2.60 0.41
CA ALA A 173 -20.04 3.73 0.60
C ALA A 173 -19.98 4.71 -0.56
N MET A 174 -18.78 5.02 -1.07
CA MET A 174 -18.62 5.85 -2.27
C MET A 174 -19.22 5.18 -3.51
N LYS A 175 -18.90 3.91 -3.75
CA LYS A 175 -19.38 3.11 -4.90
C LYS A 175 -20.91 3.04 -4.94
N ASN A 176 -21.57 2.92 -3.80
CA ASN A 176 -23.04 2.90 -3.69
C ASN A 176 -23.72 4.26 -3.95
N ASN A 177 -22.96 5.36 -3.92
CA ASN A 177 -23.47 6.72 -4.08
C ASN A 177 -23.04 7.37 -5.41
N VAL A 178 -22.33 6.65 -6.27
CA VAL A 178 -21.92 7.12 -7.60
C VAL A 178 -22.63 6.33 -8.70
N THR A 179 -22.81 6.95 -9.86
CA THR A 179 -23.28 6.25 -11.05
C THR A 179 -22.10 5.54 -11.70
N VAL A 180 -22.16 4.21 -11.75
CA VAL A 180 -21.15 3.38 -12.40
C VAL A 180 -21.58 3.11 -13.84
N GLU A 181 -20.74 3.52 -14.79
CA GLU A 181 -20.92 3.20 -16.21
C GLU A 181 -20.06 2.00 -16.59
N GLU A 182 -20.70 0.87 -16.89
CA GLU A 182 -20.00 -0.33 -17.34
C GLU A 182 -19.49 -0.14 -18.78
N LYS A 183 -18.17 -0.26 -18.96
CA LYS A 183 -17.52 -0.19 -20.27
C LYS A 183 -16.93 -1.56 -20.60
N PRO A 184 -17.40 -2.23 -21.68
CA PRO A 184 -16.80 -3.48 -22.09
C PRO A 184 -15.36 -3.24 -22.55
N ILE A 185 -14.44 -4.02 -22.02
CA ILE A 185 -13.01 -3.96 -22.36
C ILE A 185 -12.48 -5.37 -22.59
N SER A 186 -11.56 -5.52 -23.54
CA SER A 186 -10.90 -6.80 -23.76
C SER A 186 -9.87 -7.06 -22.65
N LYS A 187 -9.49 -8.33 -22.45
CA LYS A 187 -8.44 -8.70 -21.50
C LYS A 187 -7.12 -7.97 -21.83
N GLU A 188 -6.73 -7.98 -23.11
CA GLU A 188 -5.48 -7.39 -23.58
C GLU A 188 -5.44 -5.87 -23.33
N ASP A 189 -6.55 -5.18 -23.61
CA ASP A 189 -6.66 -3.74 -23.36
C ASP A 189 -6.67 -3.42 -21.86
N PHE A 190 -7.31 -4.26 -21.04
CA PHE A 190 -7.33 -4.06 -19.59
C PHE A 190 -5.96 -4.31 -18.96
N ASP A 191 -5.26 -5.37 -19.38
CA ASP A 191 -3.88 -5.64 -18.95
C ASP A 191 -2.95 -4.46 -19.35
N ALA A 192 -3.10 -3.93 -20.57
CA ALA A 192 -2.34 -2.76 -21.03
C ALA A 192 -2.67 -1.48 -20.23
N LEU A 193 -3.93 -1.28 -19.84
CA LEU A 193 -4.36 -0.19 -18.97
C LEU A 193 -3.71 -0.30 -17.59
N LEU A 194 -3.69 -1.50 -16.99
CA LEU A 194 -3.03 -1.74 -15.71
C LEU A 194 -1.52 -1.47 -15.78
N ASP A 195 -0.86 -1.89 -16.87
CA ASP A 195 0.57 -1.67 -17.05
C ASP A 195 0.91 -0.19 -17.27
N ALA A 196 0.08 0.53 -18.04
CA ALA A 196 0.22 1.97 -18.22
C ALA A 196 0.08 2.70 -16.87
N GLU A 197 -0.87 2.26 -16.04
CA GLU A 197 -1.07 2.86 -14.74
C GLU A 197 0.09 2.57 -13.78
N ARG A 198 0.56 1.32 -13.71
CA ARG A 198 1.73 0.98 -12.89
C ARG A 198 2.94 1.82 -13.25
N LYS A 199 3.21 2.00 -14.54
CA LYS A 199 4.30 2.86 -15.01
C LYS A 199 4.12 4.32 -14.60
N LYS A 200 2.89 4.83 -14.59
CA LYS A 200 2.60 6.19 -14.14
C LYS A 200 2.95 6.35 -12.66
N MET A 201 2.56 5.38 -11.83
CA MET A 201 2.91 5.36 -10.40
C MET A 201 4.43 5.22 -10.19
N GLU A 202 5.07 4.30 -10.89
CA GLU A 202 6.53 4.11 -10.84
C GLU A 202 7.29 5.37 -11.30
N THR A 203 6.80 6.07 -12.32
CA THR A 203 7.41 7.33 -12.79
C THR A 203 7.24 8.42 -11.75
N GLN A 204 6.08 8.52 -11.09
CA GLN A 204 5.88 9.47 -9.99
C GLN A 204 6.79 9.15 -8.78
N GLU A 205 6.96 7.87 -8.45
CA GLU A 205 7.90 7.45 -7.39
C GLU A 205 9.37 7.69 -7.77
N LEU A 206 9.74 7.46 -9.03
CA LEU A 206 11.10 7.72 -9.53
C LEU A 206 11.40 9.21 -9.66
N ASP A 207 10.43 10.04 -10.05
CA ASP A 207 10.56 11.51 -10.09
C ASP A 207 10.71 12.07 -8.66
N ALA A 208 9.94 11.54 -7.70
CA ALA A 208 10.12 11.87 -6.29
C ALA A 208 11.53 11.47 -5.80
N ALA A 209 11.96 10.23 -6.06
CA ALA A 209 13.29 9.75 -5.67
C ALA A 209 14.45 10.45 -6.40
N ALA A 210 14.27 10.89 -7.65
CA ALA A 210 15.28 11.64 -8.40
C ALA A 210 15.43 13.07 -7.88
N THR A 211 14.33 13.67 -7.38
CA THR A 211 14.36 14.95 -6.67
C THR A 211 15.21 14.83 -5.40
N ASP A 212 15.08 13.71 -4.67
CA ASP A 212 15.91 13.43 -3.49
C ASP A 212 17.42 13.32 -3.84
N VAL A 213 17.77 12.72 -4.98
CA VAL A 213 19.18 12.55 -5.41
C VAL A 213 19.80 13.86 -5.92
N GLU A 214 19.06 14.66 -6.70
CA GLU A 214 19.56 15.98 -7.15
C GLU A 214 19.71 16.98 -6.00
N GLN A 215 18.89 16.87 -4.94
CA GLN A 215 19.05 17.68 -3.73
C GLN A 215 20.31 17.29 -2.92
N ILE A 216 20.63 16.00 -2.83
CA ILE A 216 21.88 15.52 -2.20
C ILE A 216 23.11 16.07 -2.94
N ASP A 217 23.11 16.06 -4.28
CA ASP A 217 24.21 16.60 -5.09
C ASP A 217 24.31 18.13 -5.02
N ALA A 218 23.21 18.84 -4.74
CA ALA A 218 23.20 20.31 -4.60
C ALA A 218 23.73 20.77 -3.23
N ASP A 219 23.48 20.02 -2.17
CA ASP A 219 23.93 20.34 -0.80
C ASP A 219 25.41 20.00 -0.56
N ASP A 220 26.01 19.11 -1.36
CA ASP A 220 27.43 18.72 -1.26
C ASP A 220 28.39 19.64 -2.07
N VAL A 221 27.87 20.69 -2.73
CA VAL A 221 28.69 21.75 -3.36
C VAL A 221 28.83 22.95 -2.42
N VAL A 222 29.35 22.70 -1.21
CA VAL A 222 30.02 23.77 -0.46
C VAL A 222 31.37 24.00 -1.13
N VAL A 223 31.42 24.97 -2.04
CA VAL A 223 32.68 25.50 -2.56
C VAL A 223 33.45 26.08 -1.37
N GLU A 224 34.42 25.34 -0.83
CA GLU A 224 35.38 25.86 0.14
C GLU A 224 36.14 27.02 -0.52
N ASP A 225 35.71 28.24 -0.23
CA ASP A 225 36.44 29.47 -0.51
C ASP A 225 37.72 29.47 0.34
N LEU A 226 38.86 29.21 -0.30
CA LEU A 226 40.19 29.30 0.30
C LEU A 226 40.54 30.77 0.60
N GLY A 227 40.05 31.26 1.74
CA GLY A 227 40.45 32.51 2.36
C GLY A 227 41.67 32.35 3.26
N THR A 228 42.82 32.82 2.78
CA THR A 228 44.11 32.98 3.46
C THR A 228 44.03 33.58 4.88
N LYS A 229 44.67 32.94 5.88
CA LYS A 229 45.26 33.53 7.10
C LYS A 229 46.40 32.62 7.58
N GLU A 230 47.65 32.96 7.27
CA GLU A 230 48.63 33.64 8.15
C GLU A 230 49.00 32.87 9.43
N GLU A 231 50.31 32.61 9.51
CA GLU A 231 51.08 31.88 10.53
C GLU A 231 50.78 32.30 11.97
N ASN A 232 50.80 31.32 12.88
CA ASN A 232 51.61 31.46 14.09
C ASN A 232 52.00 30.08 14.64
N ASP A 233 53.32 29.86 14.69
CA ASP A 233 54.00 28.81 15.44
C ASP A 233 53.74 28.98 16.95
N GLU A 234 53.38 27.90 17.64
CA GLU A 234 54.00 27.58 18.92
C GLU A 234 53.84 26.08 19.25
N GLU A 235 55.00 25.46 19.42
CA GLU A 235 55.32 24.07 19.71
C GLU A 235 55.07 23.75 21.19
N VAL A 236 54.28 22.72 21.53
CA VAL A 236 54.56 21.85 22.70
C VAL A 236 54.02 20.44 22.46
N THR A 237 54.96 19.51 22.45
CA THR A 237 54.84 18.05 22.46
C THR A 237 54.33 17.49 23.79
N GLU A 238 53.52 16.43 23.76
CA GLU A 238 53.67 15.15 24.51
C GLU A 238 52.31 14.48 24.78
N GLY A 239 52.26 13.15 24.62
CA GLY A 239 51.28 12.29 25.30
C GLY A 239 50.39 11.44 24.41
N ILE A 240 50.96 10.40 23.80
CA ILE A 240 50.21 9.21 23.35
C ILE A 240 50.19 8.25 24.54
N GLU A 241 49.01 7.92 25.07
CA GLU A 241 48.72 6.62 25.70
C GLU A 241 47.20 6.45 25.92
N GLU A 242 46.68 5.37 25.31
CA GLU A 242 45.53 4.50 25.66
C GLU A 242 44.29 5.11 26.35
N TRP A 243 43.11 4.99 25.70
CA TRP A 243 41.94 4.16 26.07
C TRP A 243 40.88 4.23 24.95
#